data_AF-A0A1G3XRI0-F1
#
_entry.id   AF-A0A1G3XRI0-F1
#
_cell.length_a   1.000
_cell.length_b   1.000
_cell.length_c   1.000
_cell.angle_alpha   90.00
_cell.angle_beta   90.00
_cell.angle_gamma   90.00
#
_symmetry.space_group_name_H-M   'P 1'
#
loop_
_entity.id
_entity.type
_entity.pdbx_description
1 polymer ?
#
loop_
_entity_poly.entity_id
_entity_poly.type
_entity_poly.pdbx_seq_one_letter_code
_entity_poly.pdbx_strand_id
1 'polypeptide(L)'
;MAKSDNVLLDLNNPVFQDDLFNIEKEDTLRILDTLKKIKSLTWTAMYNDKGLRWELIQSRTRPSGQRLYTIRISQKFRAVVYREEQFMRFLSLHPDHDSAYK
;
A
#
# COMPACT_ATOMS: atom_id res chain seq x y z
N MET A 1 17.61 14.03 18.62
CA MET A 1 16.32 13.41 18.24
C MET A 1 16.61 12.25 17.32
N ALA A 2 16.24 11.01 17.69
CA ALA A 2 16.31 9.89 16.77
C ALA A 2 15.42 10.19 15.56
N LYS A 3 15.94 10.02 14.35
CA LYS A 3 15.17 10.17 13.11
C LYS A 3 14.01 9.17 13.20
N SER A 4 12.77 9.66 13.12
CA SER A 4 11.59 8.81 13.22
C SER A 4 11.60 7.81 12.05
N ASP A 5 11.58 6.50 12.36
CA ASP A 5 11.47 5.43 11.36
C ASP A 5 10.03 5.27 10.82
N ASN A 6 9.23 6.33 10.92
CA ASN A 6 7.87 6.33 10.41
C ASN A 6 7.87 6.18 8.89
N VAL A 7 6.82 5.53 8.39
CA VAL A 7 6.62 5.37 6.96
C VAL A 7 6.25 6.71 6.34
N LEU A 8 6.99 7.12 5.31
CA LEU A 8 6.59 8.20 4.41
C LEU A 8 5.80 7.61 3.24
N LEU A 9 4.73 8.27 2.82
CA LEU A 9 3.93 7.83 1.68
C LEU A 9 4.35 8.60 0.44
N ASP A 10 4.59 7.88 -0.65
CA ASP A 10 4.69 8.46 -1.99
C ASP A 10 3.53 7.93 -2.84
N LEU A 11 2.63 8.86 -3.19
CA LEU A 11 1.41 8.62 -3.94
C LEU A 11 1.51 9.19 -5.37
N ASN A 12 2.73 9.52 -5.85
CA ASN A 12 2.94 10.25 -7.09
C ASN A 12 3.02 9.37 -8.35
N ASN A 13 2.80 8.06 -8.24
CA ASN A 13 2.75 7.23 -9.44
C ASN A 13 1.47 7.53 -10.24
N PRO A 14 1.57 7.83 -11.55
CA PRO A 14 0.40 8.22 -12.34
C PRO A 14 -0.66 7.12 -12.42
N VAL A 15 -0.26 5.84 -12.55
CA VAL A 15 -1.20 4.71 -12.56
C VAL A 15 -1.93 4.61 -11.24
N PHE A 16 -1.22 4.75 -10.11
CA PHE A 16 -1.85 4.79 -8.80
C PHE A 16 -2.83 5.96 -8.65
N GLN A 17 -2.49 7.15 -9.17
CA GLN A 17 -3.37 8.32 -9.11
C GLN A 17 -4.64 8.11 -9.92
N ASP A 18 -4.51 7.62 -11.15
CA ASP A 18 -5.64 7.27 -12.01
C ASP A 18 -6.53 6.22 -11.32
N ASP A 19 -5.93 5.16 -10.75
CA ASP A 19 -6.68 4.15 -10.02
C ASP A 19 -7.40 4.76 -8.81
N LEU A 20 -6.71 5.58 -8.00
CA LEU A 20 -7.25 6.19 -6.77
C LEU A 20 -8.42 7.14 -7.05
N PHE A 21 -8.34 7.95 -8.12
CA PHE A 21 -9.36 8.93 -8.45
C PHE A 21 -10.60 8.32 -9.11
N ASN A 22 -10.51 7.08 -9.60
CA ASN A 22 -11.64 6.33 -10.15
C ASN A 22 -12.43 5.52 -9.10
N ILE A 23 -12.06 5.59 -7.81
CA ILE A 23 -12.71 4.83 -6.75
C ILE A 23 -14.02 5.50 -6.32
N GLU A 24 -15.06 4.69 -6.10
CA GLU A 24 -16.34 5.15 -5.58
C GLU A 24 -16.20 5.81 -4.20
N LYS A 25 -17.02 6.84 -3.97
CA LYS A 25 -16.97 7.69 -2.76
C LYS A 25 -16.95 6.91 -1.45
N GLU A 26 -17.71 5.81 -1.38
CA GLU A 26 -17.82 4.98 -0.17
C GLU A 26 -16.52 4.27 0.20
N ASP A 27 -15.68 3.95 -0.80
CA ASP A 27 -14.42 3.25 -0.61
C ASP A 27 -13.23 4.21 -0.45
N THR A 28 -13.35 5.44 -0.94
CA THR A 28 -12.33 6.51 -0.76
C THR A 28 -12.01 6.74 0.72
N LEU A 29 -13.01 6.83 1.59
CA LEU A 29 -12.79 7.09 3.03
C LEU A 29 -11.97 5.98 3.69
N ARG A 30 -12.28 4.71 3.37
CA ARG A 30 -11.57 3.54 3.92
C ARG A 30 -10.11 3.52 3.49
N ILE A 31 -9.84 3.90 2.24
CA ILE A 31 -8.48 4.01 1.71
C ILE A 31 -7.72 5.13 2.42
N LEU A 32 -8.33 6.31 2.56
CA LEU A 32 -7.71 7.44 3.27
C LEU A 32 -7.39 7.11 4.72
N ASP A 33 -8.27 6.40 5.43
CA ASP A 33 -8.01 5.99 6.82
C ASP A 33 -6.85 5.00 6.91
N THR A 34 -6.73 4.08 5.96
CA THR A 34 -5.59 3.16 5.88
C THR A 34 -4.29 3.90 5.56
N LEU A 35 -4.30 4.89 4.67
CA LEU A 35 -3.14 5.73 4.39
C LEU A 35 -2.71 6.53 5.64
N LYS A 36 -3.66 7.14 6.37
CA LYS A 36 -3.38 7.83 7.64
C LYS A 36 -2.77 6.88 8.67
N LYS A 37 -3.32 5.67 8.80
CA LYS A 37 -2.76 4.63 9.66
C LYS A 37 -1.31 4.34 9.27
N ILE A 38 -1.03 4.01 8.00
CA ILE A 38 0.34 3.67 7.55
C ILE A 38 1.31 4.81 7.87
N LYS A 39 0.93 6.07 7.62
CA LYS A 39 1.76 7.25 7.93
C LYS A 39 2.12 7.39 9.42
N SER A 40 1.29 6.86 10.32
CA SER A 40 1.55 6.86 11.77
C SER A 40 2.43 5.69 12.25
N LEU A 41 2.67 4.68 11.40
CA LEU A 41 3.44 3.49 11.77
C LEU A 41 4.94 3.68 11.48
N THR A 42 5.77 3.00 12.27
CA THR A 42 7.15 2.69 11.89
C THR A 42 7.18 1.56 10.86
N TRP A 43 8.30 1.39 10.13
CA TRP A 43 8.43 0.25 9.22
C TRP A 43 8.28 -1.09 9.94
N THR A 44 8.88 -1.24 11.12
CA THR A 44 8.71 -2.44 11.95
C THR A 44 7.25 -2.69 12.30
N ALA A 45 6.50 -1.66 12.70
CA ALA A 45 5.08 -1.81 13.00
C ALA A 45 4.25 -2.14 11.74
N MET A 46 4.58 -1.53 10.60
CA MET A 46 3.94 -1.79 9.32
C MET A 46 4.10 -3.25 8.87
N TYR A 47 5.31 -3.81 8.95
CA TYR A 47 5.55 -5.21 8.60
C TYR A 47 4.81 -6.21 9.50
N ASN A 48 4.57 -5.85 10.75
CA ASN A 48 3.88 -6.70 11.73
C ASN A 48 2.36 -6.48 11.74
N ASP A 49 1.84 -5.51 10.98
CA ASP A 49 0.42 -5.20 10.95
C ASP A 49 -0.36 -6.28 10.19
N LYS A 50 -1.11 -7.09 10.95
CA LYS A 50 -1.92 -8.20 10.41
C LYS A 50 -3.05 -7.73 9.48
N GLY A 51 -3.52 -6.49 9.63
CA GLY A 51 -4.59 -5.94 8.82
C GLY A 51 -4.12 -5.51 7.43
N LEU A 52 -2.90 -4.98 7.34
CA LEU A 52 -2.30 -4.53 6.08
C LEU A 52 -1.85 -5.68 5.17
N ARG A 53 -1.66 -6.90 5.71
CA ARG A 53 -1.27 -8.10 4.94
C ARG A 53 -0.11 -7.84 3.96
N TRP A 54 1.05 -7.47 4.49
CA TRP A 54 2.27 -7.24 3.72
C TRP A 54 2.77 -8.53 3.04
N GLU A 55 2.46 -8.68 1.75
CA GLU A 55 2.69 -9.92 1.00
C GLU A 55 3.66 -9.70 -0.17
N LEU A 56 4.70 -10.52 -0.28
CA LEU A 56 5.70 -10.44 -1.35
C LEU A 56 5.12 -10.95 -2.68
N ILE A 57 5.29 -10.17 -3.76
CA ILE A 57 5.02 -10.63 -5.13
C ILE A 57 6.25 -11.38 -5.63
N GLN A 58 6.17 -12.71 -5.72
CA GLN A 58 7.31 -13.54 -6.15
C GLN A 58 7.56 -13.51 -7.66
N SER A 59 6.49 -13.34 -8.45
CA SER A 59 6.54 -13.44 -9.91
C SER A 59 7.03 -12.17 -10.61
N ARG A 60 7.22 -11.06 -9.87
CA ARG A 60 7.55 -9.75 -10.45
C ARG A 60 8.56 -9.02 -9.58
N THR A 61 9.66 -8.63 -10.18
CA THR A 61 10.64 -7.69 -9.62
C THR A 61 10.75 -6.47 -10.54
N ARG A 62 11.08 -5.31 -9.97
CA ARG A 62 11.45 -4.16 -10.82
C ARG A 62 12.78 -4.45 -11.54
N PRO A 63 13.02 -3.85 -12.72
CA PRO A 63 14.32 -3.95 -13.40
C PRO A 63 15.51 -3.54 -12.51
N SER A 64 15.27 -2.62 -11.58
CA SER A 64 16.20 -2.14 -10.54
C SER A 64 16.37 -3.10 -9.35
N GLY A 65 15.78 -4.30 -9.39
CA GLY A 65 15.94 -5.35 -8.38
C GLY A 65 15.08 -5.17 -7.12
N GLN A 66 14.29 -4.10 -7.01
CA GLN A 66 13.40 -3.91 -5.85
C GLN A 66 12.27 -4.93 -5.84
N ARG A 67 12.01 -5.49 -4.67
CA ARG A 67 10.90 -6.40 -4.41
C ARG A 67 9.60 -5.62 -4.38
N LEU A 68 8.59 -6.16 -5.07
CA LEU A 68 7.23 -5.63 -5.04
C LEU A 68 6.42 -6.37 -3.99
N TYR A 69 5.52 -5.65 -3.35
CA TYR A 69 4.63 -6.19 -2.34
C TYR A 69 3.21 -5.78 -2.65
N THR A 70 2.25 -6.54 -2.14
CA THR A 70 0.87 -6.07 -2.03
C THR A 70 0.53 -5.80 -0.58
N ILE A 71 -0.30 -4.79 -0.36
CA ILE A 71 -0.93 -4.52 0.93
C ILE A 71 -2.44 -4.42 0.74
N ARG A 72 -3.20 -4.87 1.74
CA ARG A 72 -4.63 -4.61 1.84
C ARG A 72 -4.83 -3.15 2.27
N ILE A 73 -5.39 -2.34 1.37
CA ILE A 73 -5.68 -0.92 1.64
C ILE A 73 -7.15 -0.69 2.03
N SER A 74 -8.01 -1.67 1.72
CA SER A 74 -9.36 -1.82 2.25
C SER A 74 -9.81 -3.27 2.05
N GLN A 75 -10.98 -3.68 2.54
CA GLN A 75 -11.50 -5.04 2.27
C GLN A 75 -11.75 -5.33 0.78
N LYS A 76 -11.92 -4.28 -0.03
CA LYS A 76 -12.21 -4.39 -1.46
C LYS A 76 -11.00 -4.11 -2.34
N PHE A 77 -9.88 -3.62 -1.79
CA PHE A 77 -8.75 -3.15 -2.60
C PHE A 77 -7.41 -3.57 -2.01
N ARG A 78 -6.49 -3.96 -2.91
CA ARG A 78 -5.07 -4.11 -2.63
C ARG A 78 -4.26 -3.08 -3.41
N ALA A 79 -3.20 -2.57 -2.79
CA ALA A 79 -2.22 -1.73 -3.44
C ALA A 79 -0.95 -2.53 -3.74
N VAL A 80 -0.34 -2.27 -4.90
CA VAL A 80 1.03 -2.71 -5.16
C VAL A 80 1.98 -1.62 -4.71
N VAL A 81 2.96 -1.98 -3.88
CA VAL A 81 3.90 -1.04 -3.27
C VAL A 81 5.32 -1.58 -3.29
N TYR A 82 6.28 -0.68 -3.09
CA TYR A 82 7.64 -1.06 -2.71
C TYR A 82 8.22 -0.09 -1.70
N ARG A 83 9.18 -0.56 -0.91
CA ARG A 83 9.96 0.30 -0.01
C ARG A 83 11.16 0.87 -0.76
N GLU A 84 11.31 2.18 -0.67
CA GLU A 84 12.52 2.89 -1.07
C GLU A 84 12.96 3.76 0.10
N GLU A 85 14.00 3.33 0.81
CA GLU A 85 14.46 3.96 2.05
C GLU A 85 13.33 4.15 3.08
N GLN A 86 12.90 5.38 3.32
CA GLN A 86 11.81 5.73 4.25
C GLN A 86 10.44 5.75 3.57
N PHE A 87 10.39 5.75 2.23
CA PHE A 87 9.17 5.89 1.45
C PHE A 87 8.55 4.53 1.11
N MET A 88 7.24 4.42 1.35
CA MET A 88 6.38 3.44 0.71
C MET A 88 5.83 4.07 -0.56
N ARG A 89 6.32 3.58 -1.70
CA ARG A 89 5.90 4.06 -3.02
C ARG A 89 4.75 3.21 -3.54
N PHE A 90 3.62 3.84 -3.77
CA PHE A 90 2.41 3.22 -4.30
C PHE A 90 2.45 3.19 -5.82
N LEU A 91 2.11 2.05 -6.42
CA LEU A 91 2.23 1.82 -7.87
C LEU A 91 0.90 1.70 -8.58
N SER A 92 -0.04 0.98 -7.97
CA SER A 92 -1.37 0.71 -8.54
C SER A 92 -2.31 0.23 -7.44
N LEU A 93 -3.62 0.34 -7.71
CA LEU A 93 -4.69 -0.25 -6.90
C LEU A 93 -5.44 -1.28 -7.73
N HIS A 94 -5.80 -2.39 -7.08
CA HIS A 94 -6.55 -3.47 -7.70
C HIS A 94 -7.67 -3.93 -6.77
N PRO A 95 -8.84 -4.33 -7.31
CA PRO A 95 -9.85 -5.02 -6.53
C PRO A 95 -9.26 -6.23 -5.82
N ASP A 96 -9.59 -6.40 -4.54
CA ASP A 96 -9.21 -7.57 -3.76
C ASP A 96 -10.20 -8.71 -4.08
N HIS A 97 -9.77 -9.63 -4.93
CA HIS A 97 -10.58 -10.78 -5.36
C HIS A 97 -10.90 -11.76 -4.22
N ASP A 98 -10.32 -11.58 -3.02
CA ASP A 98 -10.71 -12.29 -1.79
C ASP A 98 -12.20 -12.10 -1.42
N SER A 99 -12.86 -11.09 -1.99
CA SER A 99 -14.29 -10.83 -1.82
C SER A 99 -15.22 -11.76 -2.64
N ALA A 100 -14.67 -12.58 -3.55
CA ALA A 100 -15.42 -13.55 -4.36
C ALA A 100 -15.69 -14.91 -3.67
N TYR A 101 -15.26 -15.08 -2.42
CA TYR A 101 -15.49 -16.31 -1.62
C TYR A 101 -16.52 -16.11 -0.49
N LYS A 102 -17.61 -15.38 -0.76
CA LYS A 102 -18.80 -15.39 0.09
C LYS A 102 -19.98 -16.02 -0.62
#